data_AF-A0A4P6UT75-F1
#
_entry.id   AF-A0A4P6UT75-F1
#
_cell.length_a   1.000
_cell.length_b   1.000
_cell.length_c   1.000
_cell.angle_alpha   90.00
_cell.angle_beta   90.00
_cell.angle_gamma   90.00
#
_symmetry.space_group_name_H-M   'P 1'
#
loop_
_entity.id
_entity.type
_entity.pdbx_description
1 polymer ?
#
loop_
_entity_poly.entity_id
_entity_poly.type
_entity_poly.pdbx_seq_one_letter_code
_entity_poly.pdbx_strand_id
1 'polypeptide(L)'
;MDALLRIDAQIKQCIEDFNNSIKKQEHLMEQLNQLIKEKEEHTIPLVSTVRKLIEHGLSRDEILDITNISSEELDRIVSKDRRCQLPYIYLNDEESKEFEKLLEDIHKSKDIYELINAEKERERIKFIHRVLLRYQKEMDLLSPQEKEDSGEKMVKYLERAVKSEQAKSAYSSLVRFWKRDKTEKRRSFD
;
A
#
# COMPACT_ATOMS: atom_id res chain seq x y z
N MET A 1 68.72 -30.93 12.23
CA MET A 1 68.14 -29.84 13.05
C MET A 1 67.64 -28.67 12.21
N ASP A 2 68.37 -28.24 11.17
CA ASP A 2 68.05 -27.04 10.38
C ASP A 2 66.71 -27.11 9.60
N ALA A 3 66.36 -28.28 9.07
CA ALA A 3 65.07 -28.50 8.38
C ALA A 3 63.85 -28.41 9.31
N LEU A 4 63.97 -28.84 10.57
CA LEU A 4 62.88 -28.78 11.56
C LEU A 4 62.62 -27.33 11.99
N LEU A 5 63.68 -26.52 12.14
CA LEU A 5 63.57 -25.10 12.46
C LEU A 5 62.92 -24.32 11.31
N ARG A 6 63.21 -24.68 10.05
CA ARG A 6 62.53 -24.10 8.88
C ARG A 6 61.04 -24.45 8.82
N ILE A 7 60.68 -25.70 9.10
CA ILE A 7 59.27 -26.13 9.12
C ILE A 7 58.51 -25.42 10.25
N ASP A 8 59.09 -25.31 11.44
CA ASP A 8 58.47 -24.60 12.56
C ASP A 8 58.26 -23.10 12.27
N ALA A 9 59.24 -22.45 11.63
CA ALA A 9 59.10 -21.06 11.19
C ALA A 9 58.01 -20.88 10.11
N GLN A 10 57.91 -21.81 9.15
CA GLN A 10 56.87 -21.78 8.12
C GLN A 10 55.46 -22.00 8.71
N ILE A 11 55.32 -22.91 9.66
CA ILE A 11 54.05 -23.16 10.35
C ILE A 11 53.62 -21.92 11.14
N LYS A 12 54.54 -21.29 11.88
CA LYS A 12 54.27 -20.05 12.62
C LYS A 12 53.83 -18.91 11.70
N GLN A 13 54.54 -18.71 10.59
CA GLN A 13 54.16 -17.71 9.59
C GLN A 13 52.78 -17.99 9.00
N CYS A 14 52.48 -19.25 8.67
CA CYS A 14 51.19 -19.65 8.13
C CYS A 14 50.04 -19.39 9.12
N ILE A 15 50.25 -19.70 10.41
CA ILE A 15 49.28 -19.40 11.47
C ILE A 15 49.04 -17.89 11.60
N GLU A 16 50.10 -17.08 11.50
CA GLU A 16 49.99 -15.63 11.58
C GLU A 16 49.25 -15.04 10.39
N ASP A 17 49.53 -15.53 9.17
CA ASP A 17 48.82 -15.13 7.95
C ASP A 17 47.33 -15.52 8.00
N PHE A 18 47.01 -16.69 8.56
CA PHE A 18 45.62 -17.11 8.80
C PHE A 18 44.92 -16.20 9.81
N ASN A 19 45.57 -15.86 10.93
CA ASN A 19 45.00 -14.96 11.94
C ASN A 19 44.76 -13.56 11.39
N ASN A 20 45.67 -13.05 10.55
CA ASN A 20 45.49 -11.77 9.87
C ASN A 20 44.33 -11.80 8.86
N SER A 21 44.13 -12.94 8.19
CA SER A 21 43.00 -13.14 7.27
C SER A 21 41.66 -13.19 8.00
N ILE A 22 41.60 -13.86 9.16
CA ILE A 22 40.41 -13.91 10.01
C ILE A 22 40.03 -12.50 10.48
N LYS A 23 40.99 -11.72 11.00
CA LYS A 23 40.74 -10.32 11.40
C LYS A 23 40.23 -9.46 10.25
N LYS A 24 40.74 -9.67 9.04
CA LYS A 24 40.27 -8.94 7.86
C LYS A 24 38.84 -9.34 7.49
N GLN A 25 38.48 -10.62 7.61
CA GLN A 25 37.11 -11.09 7.38
C GLN A 25 36.14 -10.53 8.43
N GLU A 26 36.52 -10.52 9.71
CA GLU A 26 35.72 -9.91 10.78
C GLU A 26 35.45 -8.42 10.51
N HIS A 27 36.50 -7.68 10.14
CA HIS A 27 36.36 -6.26 9.81
C HIS A 27 35.46 -6.03 8.59
N LEU A 28 35.57 -6.88 7.56
CA LEU A 28 34.70 -6.81 6.38
C LEU A 28 33.24 -7.12 6.73
N MET A 29 32.97 -8.06 7.66
CA MET A 29 31.61 -8.31 8.14
C MET A 29 31.05 -7.12 8.92
N GLU A 30 31.85 -6.48 9.76
CA GLU A 30 31.43 -5.25 10.46
C GLU A 30 31.08 -4.14 9.47
N GLN A 31 31.92 -3.90 8.47
CA GLN A 31 31.65 -2.92 7.41
C GLN A 31 30.37 -3.25 6.63
N LEU A 32 30.15 -4.53 6.31
CA LEU A 32 28.94 -4.96 5.61
C LEU A 32 27.69 -4.73 6.46
N ASN A 33 27.73 -5.08 7.75
CA ASN A 33 26.61 -4.88 8.68
C ASN A 33 26.31 -3.40 8.89
N GLN A 34 27.35 -2.55 8.95
CA GLN A 34 27.20 -1.10 9.01
C GLN A 34 26.49 -0.57 7.75
N LEU A 35 26.92 -1.01 6.56
CA LEU A 35 26.31 -0.62 5.29
C LEU A 35 24.86 -1.12 5.15
N ILE A 36 24.55 -2.32 5.63
CA ILE A 36 23.19 -2.86 5.66
C ILE A 36 22.32 -1.99 6.58
N LYS A 37 22.80 -1.66 7.78
CA LYS A 37 22.07 -0.84 8.75
C LYS A 37 21.85 0.58 8.24
N GLU A 38 22.86 1.20 7.65
CA GLU A 38 22.75 2.52 7.01
C GLU A 38 21.74 2.49 5.86
N LYS A 39 21.75 1.43 5.03
CA LYS A 39 20.76 1.26 3.98
C LYS A 39 19.35 1.12 4.57
N GLU A 40 19.14 0.24 5.55
CA GLU A 40 17.84 0.01 6.19
C GLU A 40 17.29 1.26 6.90
N GLU A 41 18.12 2.04 7.59
CA GLU A 41 17.72 3.29 8.25
C GLU A 41 17.26 4.38 7.26
N HIS A 42 17.80 4.37 6.04
CA HIS A 42 17.43 5.33 4.98
C HIS A 42 16.38 4.77 4.02
N THR A 43 15.93 3.52 4.20
CA THR A 43 14.89 2.93 3.35
C THR A 43 13.52 3.26 3.92
N ILE A 44 12.73 4.06 3.21
CA ILE A 44 11.32 4.26 3.55
C ILE A 44 10.63 2.88 3.52
N PRO A 45 9.92 2.46 4.57
CA PRO A 45 9.34 1.12 4.64
C PRO A 45 8.50 0.82 3.40
N LEU A 46 8.85 -0.27 2.67
CA LEU A 46 8.23 -0.63 1.39
C LEU A 46 6.69 -0.65 1.47
N VAL A 47 6.14 -1.22 2.54
CA VAL A 47 4.69 -1.25 2.79
C VAL A 47 4.11 0.16 2.90
N SER A 48 4.80 1.07 3.60
CA SER A 48 4.36 2.46 3.71
C SER A 48 4.43 3.19 2.38
N THR A 49 5.45 2.88 1.56
CA THR A 49 5.61 3.46 0.22
C THR A 49 4.52 2.96 -0.71
N VAL A 50 4.31 1.64 -0.81
CA VAL A 50 3.24 1.02 -1.59
C VAL A 50 1.87 1.57 -1.17
N ARG A 51 1.61 1.68 0.14
CA ARG A 51 0.37 2.29 0.65
C ARG A 51 0.19 3.72 0.16
N LYS A 52 1.22 4.57 0.30
CA LYS A 52 1.14 5.96 -0.19
C LYS A 52 0.92 6.01 -1.69
N LEU A 53 1.56 5.14 -2.48
CA LEU A 53 1.37 5.11 -3.93
C LEU A 53 -0.07 4.70 -4.30
N ILE A 54 -0.65 3.71 -3.60
CA ILE A 54 -2.06 3.32 -3.77
C ILE A 54 -2.99 4.46 -3.32
N GLU A 55 -2.69 5.13 -2.21
CA GLU A 55 -3.42 6.32 -1.75
C GLU A 55 -3.35 7.45 -2.79
N HIS A 56 -2.20 7.66 -3.43
CA HIS A 56 -2.00 8.59 -4.55
C HIS A 56 -2.65 8.10 -5.85
N GLY A 57 -3.18 6.88 -5.86
CA GLY A 57 -4.00 6.31 -6.93
C GLY A 57 -3.22 5.62 -8.03
N LEU A 58 -1.93 5.29 -7.81
CA LEU A 58 -1.09 4.65 -8.82
C LEU A 58 -1.59 3.25 -9.20
N SER A 59 -1.39 2.87 -10.47
CA SER A 59 -1.82 1.59 -11.01
C SER A 59 -0.86 0.50 -10.56
N ARG A 60 -1.29 -0.76 -10.69
CA ARG A 60 -0.44 -1.90 -10.35
C ARG A 60 0.90 -1.82 -11.08
N ASP A 61 0.87 -1.59 -12.39
CA ASP A 61 2.07 -1.57 -13.23
C ASP A 61 2.97 -0.37 -12.89
N GLU A 62 2.41 0.81 -12.62
CA GLU A 62 3.20 1.97 -12.17
C GLU A 62 3.84 1.74 -10.79
N ILE A 63 3.14 1.07 -9.87
CA ILE A 63 3.70 0.73 -8.56
C ILE A 63 4.83 -0.28 -8.74
N LEU A 64 4.66 -1.29 -9.60
CA LEU A 64 5.70 -2.26 -9.92
C LEU A 64 6.92 -1.58 -10.55
N ASP A 65 6.72 -0.64 -11.48
CA ASP A 65 7.80 0.13 -12.10
C ASP A 65 8.55 1.05 -11.11
N ILE A 66 7.83 1.72 -10.21
CA ILE A 66 8.43 2.67 -9.24
C ILE A 66 9.13 1.93 -8.09
N THR A 67 8.54 0.84 -7.61
CA THR A 67 9.04 0.10 -6.44
C THR A 67 9.96 -1.05 -6.82
N ASN A 68 9.95 -1.46 -8.09
CA ASN A 68 10.72 -2.57 -8.66
C ASN A 68 10.53 -3.89 -7.89
N ILE A 69 9.35 -4.08 -7.31
CA ILE A 69 8.97 -5.32 -6.61
C ILE A 69 8.30 -6.28 -7.57
N SER A 70 8.26 -7.57 -7.23
CA SER A 70 7.53 -8.54 -8.04
C SER A 70 6.02 -8.38 -7.87
N SER A 71 5.28 -8.82 -8.89
CA SER A 71 3.82 -8.88 -8.87
C SER A 71 3.30 -9.69 -7.67
N GLU A 72 3.95 -10.81 -7.31
CA GLU A 72 3.53 -11.61 -6.16
C GLU A 72 3.78 -10.91 -4.81
N GLU A 73 4.86 -10.13 -4.72
CA GLU A 73 5.17 -9.40 -3.49
C GLU A 73 4.20 -8.23 -3.27
N LEU A 74 3.79 -7.55 -4.36
CA LEU A 74 2.72 -6.56 -4.30
C LEU A 74 1.40 -7.19 -3.82
N ASP A 75 1.02 -8.36 -4.34
CA ASP A 75 -0.18 -9.07 -3.88
C ASP A 75 -0.11 -9.47 -2.41
N ARG A 76 1.07 -9.89 -1.93
CA ARG A 76 1.28 -10.18 -0.50
C ARG A 76 1.13 -8.93 0.37
N ILE A 77 1.59 -7.78 -0.09
CA ILE A 77 1.45 -6.50 0.63
C ILE A 77 -0.02 -6.07 0.66
N VAL A 78 -0.71 -6.12 -0.48
CA VAL A 78 -2.12 -5.73 -0.61
C VAL A 78 -3.04 -6.68 0.16
N SER A 79 -2.75 -7.98 0.17
CA SER A 79 -3.55 -8.98 0.90
C SER A 79 -3.39 -8.90 2.41
N LYS A 80 -2.20 -8.54 2.91
CA LYS A 80 -1.91 -8.41 4.36
C LYS A 80 -2.36 -7.08 4.95
N ASP A 81 -2.37 -6.01 4.17
CA ASP A 81 -2.76 -4.67 4.63
C ASP A 81 -4.07 -4.23 3.99
N ARG A 82 -5.16 -4.27 4.77
CA ARG A 82 -6.48 -3.78 4.33
C ARG A 82 -6.39 -2.37 3.74
N ARG A 83 -5.56 -1.47 4.26
CA ARG A 83 -5.48 -0.07 3.77
C ARG A 83 -4.99 0.04 2.33
N CYS A 84 -4.36 -0.99 1.79
CA CYS A 84 -3.95 -1.10 0.39
C CYS A 84 -5.06 -1.62 -0.53
N GLN A 85 -6.23 -1.99 0.00
CA GLN A 85 -7.38 -2.53 -0.75
C GLN A 85 -8.40 -1.43 -1.11
N LEU A 86 -7.95 -0.22 -1.41
CA LEU A 86 -8.84 0.88 -1.78
C LEU A 86 -9.52 0.60 -3.14
N PRO A 87 -10.83 0.91 -3.33
CA PRO A 87 -11.76 1.50 -2.36
C PRO A 87 -12.54 0.45 -1.54
N TYR A 88 -12.29 -0.85 -1.73
CA TYR A 88 -13.03 -1.96 -1.11
C TYR A 88 -13.13 -1.86 0.41
N ILE A 89 -12.14 -1.29 1.10
CA ILE A 89 -12.22 -1.06 2.56
C ILE A 89 -13.35 -0.14 3.02
N TYR A 90 -13.91 0.66 2.11
CA TYR A 90 -15.00 1.58 2.39
C TYR A 90 -16.35 1.08 1.89
N LEU A 91 -16.38 -0.09 1.25
CA LEU A 91 -17.56 -0.67 0.65
C LEU A 91 -18.00 -1.87 1.48
N ASN A 92 -19.31 -2.08 1.58
CA ASN A 92 -19.84 -3.36 2.06
C ASN A 92 -19.82 -4.42 0.93
N ASP A 93 -20.20 -5.66 1.23
CA ASP A 93 -20.12 -6.77 0.27
C ASP A 93 -20.98 -6.56 -0.99
N GLU A 94 -22.15 -5.92 -0.84
CA GLU A 94 -23.05 -5.59 -1.96
C GLU A 94 -22.45 -4.46 -2.82
N GLU A 95 -21.99 -3.39 -2.18
CA GLU A 95 -21.35 -2.23 -2.82
C GLU A 95 -20.06 -2.64 -3.54
N SER A 96 -19.30 -3.60 -2.98
CA SER A 96 -18.08 -4.14 -3.59
C SER A 96 -18.38 -4.89 -4.88
N LYS A 97 -19.42 -5.75 -4.90
CA LYS A 97 -19.85 -6.46 -6.11
C LYS A 97 -20.37 -5.51 -7.19
N GLU A 98 -21.09 -4.47 -6.79
CA GLU A 98 -21.57 -3.42 -7.72
C GLU A 98 -20.39 -2.62 -8.28
N PHE A 99 -19.39 -2.30 -7.45
CA PHE A 99 -18.17 -1.64 -7.88
C PHE A 99 -17.35 -2.49 -8.86
N GLU A 100 -17.20 -3.79 -8.62
CA GLU A 100 -16.54 -4.72 -9.55
C GLU A 100 -17.24 -4.78 -10.92
N LYS A 101 -18.58 -4.80 -10.95
CA LYS A 101 -19.34 -4.75 -12.20
C LYS A 101 -19.10 -3.45 -12.97
N LEU A 102 -19.11 -2.31 -12.26
CA LEU A 102 -18.83 -1.01 -12.88
C LEU A 102 -17.40 -0.95 -13.45
N LEU A 103 -16.43 -1.60 -12.80
CA LEU A 103 -15.07 -1.74 -13.31
C LEU A 103 -14.98 -2.67 -14.53
N GLU A 104 -15.64 -3.81 -14.49
CA GLU A 104 -15.69 -4.72 -15.65
C GLU A 104 -16.27 -4.03 -16.88
N ASP A 105 -17.33 -3.23 -16.71
CA ASP A 105 -17.95 -2.47 -17.81
C ASP A 105 -17.00 -1.41 -18.36
N ILE A 106 -16.16 -0.81 -17.50
CA ILE A 106 -15.08 0.07 -17.92
C ILE A 106 -14.05 -0.72 -18.73
N HIS A 107 -13.55 -1.84 -18.22
CA HIS A 107 -12.52 -2.64 -18.89
C HIS A 107 -12.98 -3.21 -20.24
N LYS A 108 -14.21 -3.73 -20.32
CA LYS A 108 -14.78 -4.34 -21.54
C LYS A 108 -15.12 -3.31 -22.63
N SER A 109 -15.29 -2.05 -22.28
CA SER A 109 -15.63 -1.02 -23.26
C SER A 109 -14.51 -0.79 -24.27
N LYS A 110 -14.86 -0.84 -25.55
CA LYS A 110 -13.92 -0.71 -26.68
C LYS A 110 -13.80 0.72 -27.20
N ASP A 111 -14.60 1.65 -26.68
CA ASP A 111 -14.62 3.04 -27.10
C ASP A 111 -14.75 3.96 -25.88
N ILE A 112 -13.93 5.01 -25.82
CA ILE A 112 -14.00 6.04 -24.78
C ILE A 112 -15.37 6.73 -24.74
N TYR A 113 -16.06 6.88 -25.86
CA TYR A 113 -17.38 7.53 -25.91
C TYR A 113 -18.48 6.68 -25.28
N GLU A 114 -18.32 5.36 -25.24
CA GLU A 114 -19.19 4.46 -24.46
C GLU A 114 -19.00 4.64 -22.94
N LEU A 115 -17.86 5.18 -22.50
CA LEU A 115 -17.54 5.47 -21.11
C LEU A 115 -17.87 6.90 -20.70
N ILE A 116 -17.89 7.83 -21.66
CA ILE A 116 -18.30 9.24 -21.49
C ILE A 116 -19.75 9.40 -21.97
N ASN A 117 -20.62 8.49 -21.52
CA ASN A 117 -22.06 8.62 -21.68
C ASN A 117 -22.66 9.17 -20.38
N ALA A 118 -23.52 10.18 -20.50
CA ALA A 118 -24.24 10.79 -19.39
C ALA A 118 -25.00 9.78 -18.52
N GLU A 119 -25.49 8.68 -19.09
CA GLU A 119 -26.20 7.64 -18.34
C GLU A 119 -25.26 6.84 -17.43
N LYS A 120 -24.11 6.40 -17.93
CA LYS A 120 -23.08 5.72 -17.13
C LYS A 120 -22.39 6.65 -16.13
N GLU A 121 -22.30 7.93 -16.43
CA GLU A 121 -21.85 8.97 -15.49
C GLU A 121 -22.85 9.09 -14.33
N ARG A 122 -24.15 9.11 -14.65
CA ARG A 122 -25.22 9.17 -13.66
C ARG A 122 -25.26 7.93 -12.78
N GLU A 123 -25.03 6.74 -13.32
CA GLU A 123 -24.92 5.50 -12.54
C GLU A 123 -23.75 5.53 -11.55
N ARG A 124 -22.58 5.98 -12.00
CA ARG A 124 -21.41 6.18 -11.13
C ARG A 124 -21.68 7.20 -10.02
N ILE A 125 -22.28 8.33 -10.35
CA ILE A 125 -22.68 9.35 -9.36
C ILE A 125 -23.68 8.77 -8.35
N LYS A 126 -24.68 8.01 -8.82
CA LYS A 126 -25.65 7.32 -7.95
C LYS A 126 -24.97 6.33 -7.02
N PHE A 127 -23.98 5.58 -7.50
CA PHE A 127 -23.21 4.65 -6.65
C PHE A 127 -22.46 5.40 -5.54
N ILE A 128 -21.65 6.41 -5.88
CA ILE A 128 -20.95 7.23 -4.88
C ILE A 128 -21.94 7.82 -3.87
N HIS A 129 -23.03 8.41 -4.35
CA HIS A 129 -23.99 9.07 -3.48
C HIS A 129 -24.66 8.08 -2.52
N ARG A 130 -24.94 6.85 -2.97
CA ARG A 130 -25.50 5.79 -2.14
C ARG A 130 -24.54 5.36 -1.02
N VAL A 131 -23.26 5.17 -1.34
CA VAL A 131 -22.21 4.87 -0.36
C VAL A 131 -22.11 5.98 0.68
N LEU A 132 -22.13 7.25 0.24
CA LEU A 132 -22.09 8.39 1.16
C LEU A 132 -23.33 8.52 2.05
N LEU A 133 -24.53 8.28 1.48
CA LEU A 133 -25.76 8.28 2.25
C LEU A 133 -25.79 7.19 3.32
N ARG A 134 -25.20 6.01 3.05
CA ARG A 134 -25.04 4.97 4.07
C ARG A 134 -24.18 5.48 5.22
N TYR A 135 -23.00 6.03 4.93
CA TYR A 135 -22.13 6.60 5.96
C TYR A 135 -22.82 7.72 6.76
N GLN A 136 -23.62 8.56 6.10
CA GLN A 136 -24.40 9.58 6.78
C GLN A 136 -25.44 8.97 7.73
N LYS A 137 -26.23 7.99 7.29
CA LYS A 137 -27.19 7.29 8.14
C LYS A 137 -26.51 6.59 9.33
N GLU A 138 -25.36 5.98 9.08
CA GLU A 138 -24.54 5.37 10.13
C GLU A 138 -24.00 6.37 11.15
N MET A 139 -23.83 7.65 10.79
CA MET A 139 -23.50 8.74 11.72
C MET A 139 -24.72 9.28 12.46
N ASP A 140 -25.89 9.29 11.81
CA ASP A 140 -27.15 9.75 12.40
C ASP A 140 -27.61 8.79 13.51
N LEU A 141 -27.41 7.48 13.32
CA LEU A 141 -27.66 6.44 14.33
C LEU A 141 -26.78 6.56 15.59
N LEU A 142 -25.64 7.25 15.49
CA LEU A 142 -24.74 7.54 16.61
C LEU A 142 -25.11 8.84 17.34
N SER A 143 -26.23 9.49 17.00
CA SER A 143 -26.67 10.70 17.68
C SER A 143 -26.92 10.43 19.17
N PRO A 144 -26.46 11.31 20.08
CA PRO A 144 -26.69 11.14 21.51
C PRO A 144 -28.19 11.15 21.80
N GLN A 145 -28.70 10.16 22.52
CA GLN A 145 -29.99 10.31 23.20
C GLN A 145 -29.78 11.17 24.45
N GLU A 146 -30.76 11.99 24.81
CA GLU A 146 -30.65 12.96 25.93
C GLU A 146 -30.26 12.33 27.27
N LYS A 147 -30.34 11.00 27.40
CA LYS A 147 -30.09 10.23 28.63
C LYS A 147 -28.73 9.52 28.72
N GLU A 148 -27.79 9.75 27.79
CA GLU A 148 -26.50 9.04 27.80
C GLU A 148 -25.44 9.64 28.72
N ASP A 149 -24.68 8.75 29.37
CA ASP A 149 -23.59 9.07 30.30
C ASP A 149 -22.41 9.76 29.58
N SER A 150 -21.63 10.53 30.33
CA SER A 150 -20.51 11.33 29.83
C SER A 150 -19.43 10.49 29.11
N GLY A 151 -19.18 9.26 29.56
CA GLY A 151 -18.26 8.31 28.92
C GLY A 151 -18.78 7.79 27.57
N GLU A 152 -20.07 7.44 27.49
CA GLU A 152 -20.70 6.98 26.25
C GLU A 152 -20.76 8.09 25.18
N LYS A 153 -21.00 9.34 25.60
CA LYS A 153 -20.94 10.51 24.71
C LYS A 153 -19.57 10.69 24.06
N MET A 154 -18.49 10.43 24.78
CA MET A 154 -17.11 10.57 24.27
C MET A 154 -16.76 9.44 23.29
N VAL A 155 -17.19 8.20 23.55
CA VAL A 155 -17.02 7.08 22.62
C VAL A 155 -17.79 7.33 21.31
N LYS A 156 -19.05 7.76 21.39
CA LYS A 156 -19.86 8.09 20.20
C LYS A 156 -19.30 9.26 19.39
N TYR A 157 -18.72 10.26 20.04
CA TYR A 157 -18.03 11.36 19.37
C TYR A 157 -16.84 10.84 18.54
N LEU A 158 -16.01 9.98 19.12
CA LEU A 158 -14.87 9.37 18.43
C LEU A 158 -15.33 8.50 17.26
N GLU A 159 -16.37 7.68 17.46
CA GLU A 159 -16.95 6.87 16.38
C GLU A 159 -17.50 7.71 15.23
N ARG A 160 -18.16 8.84 15.53
CA ARG A 160 -18.65 9.79 14.51
C ARG A 160 -17.50 10.48 13.76
N ALA A 161 -16.45 10.88 14.47
CA ALA A 161 -15.27 11.48 13.84
C ALA A 161 -14.58 10.49 12.88
N VAL A 162 -14.45 9.23 13.30
CA VAL A 162 -13.90 8.14 12.48
C VAL A 162 -14.76 7.89 11.24
N LYS A 163 -16.09 7.79 11.38
CA LYS A 163 -17.01 7.57 10.24
C LYS A 163 -17.05 8.75 9.27
N SER A 164 -16.96 9.99 9.77
CA SER A 164 -16.85 11.19 8.92
C SER A 164 -15.59 11.17 8.07
N GLU A 165 -14.44 10.85 8.67
CA GLU A 165 -13.19 10.73 7.91
C GLU A 165 -13.24 9.58 6.92
N GLN A 166 -13.81 8.43 7.29
CA GLN A 166 -14.02 7.31 6.36
C GLN A 166 -14.89 7.73 5.16
N ALA A 167 -15.97 8.48 5.36
CA ALA A 167 -16.83 8.96 4.27
C ALA A 167 -16.08 9.90 3.31
N LYS A 168 -15.27 10.83 3.85
CA LYS A 168 -14.43 11.73 3.03
C LYS A 168 -13.37 10.97 2.26
N SER A 169 -12.71 10.01 2.90
CA SER A 169 -11.71 9.15 2.28
C SER A 169 -12.34 8.29 1.18
N ALA A 170 -13.51 7.68 1.43
CA ALA A 170 -14.25 6.91 0.45
C ALA A 170 -14.61 7.73 -0.79
N TYR A 171 -15.16 8.94 -0.59
CA TYR A 171 -15.46 9.86 -1.69
C TYR A 171 -14.21 10.19 -2.51
N SER A 172 -13.14 10.61 -1.84
CA SER A 172 -11.89 11.01 -2.49
C SER A 172 -11.28 9.86 -3.29
N SER A 173 -11.25 8.65 -2.72
CA SER A 173 -10.76 7.44 -3.38
C SER A 173 -11.61 7.05 -4.59
N LEU A 174 -12.94 7.02 -4.48
CA LEU A 174 -13.84 6.66 -5.58
C LEU A 174 -13.77 7.66 -6.74
N VAL A 175 -13.80 8.96 -6.44
CA VAL A 175 -13.69 10.01 -7.47
C VAL A 175 -12.32 9.97 -8.16
N ARG A 176 -11.25 9.75 -7.40
CA ARG A 176 -9.88 9.67 -7.94
C ARG A 176 -9.71 8.47 -8.86
N PHE A 177 -10.18 7.29 -8.45
CA PHE A 177 -10.10 6.07 -9.24
C PHE A 177 -10.80 6.24 -10.61
N TRP A 178 -12.02 6.76 -10.63
CA TRP A 178 -12.77 6.94 -11.88
C TRP A 178 -12.25 8.03 -12.81
N LYS A 179 -11.67 9.11 -12.28
CA LYS A 179 -11.01 10.13 -13.11
C LYS A 179 -9.78 9.55 -13.83
N ARG A 180 -9.09 8.63 -13.16
CA ARG A 180 -7.86 8.00 -13.67
C ARG A 180 -8.15 7.01 -14.79
N ASP A 181 -9.09 6.09 -14.60
CA ASP A 181 -9.53 5.14 -15.64
C ASP A 181 -9.97 5.85 -16.93
N LYS A 182 -10.74 6.95 -16.80
CA LYS A 182 -11.15 7.76 -17.96
C LYS A 182 -9.95 8.39 -18.69
N THR A 183 -8.87 8.73 -17.97
CA THR A 183 -7.69 9.38 -18.53
C THR A 183 -6.76 8.37 -19.20
N GLU A 184 -6.59 7.19 -18.60
CA GLU A 184 -5.74 6.12 -19.12
C GLU A 184 -6.34 5.49 -20.38
N LYS A 185 -7.66 5.27 -20.41
CA LYS A 185 -8.38 4.90 -21.62
C LYS A 185 -8.17 5.92 -22.75
N ARG A 186 -8.23 7.23 -22.47
CA ARG A 186 -7.99 8.27 -23.51
C ARG A 186 -6.61 8.12 -24.13
N ARG A 187 -5.58 7.89 -23.31
CA ARG A 187 -4.20 7.70 -23.78
C ARG A 187 -3.99 6.42 -24.58
N SER A 188 -4.78 5.37 -24.36
CA SER A 188 -4.67 4.12 -25.13
C SER A 188 -5.37 4.16 -26.50
N PHE A 189 -6.18 5.18 -26.77
CA PHE A 189 -6.89 5.36 -28.04
C PHE A 189 -6.25 6.42 -28.96
N ASP A 190 -5.28 7.19 -28.46
CA ASP A 190 -4.44 8.12 -29.23
C ASP A 190 -3.14 7.43 -29.68
#